data_AF-A0A8T4LFU8-F1
#
_entry.id   AF-A0A8T4LFU8-F1
#
_cell.length_a   1.000
_cell.length_b   1.000
_cell.length_c   1.000
_cell.angle_alpha   90.00
_cell.angle_beta   90.00
_cell.angle_gamma   90.00
#
_symmetry.space_group_name_H-M   'P 1'
#
loop_
_entity.id
_entity.type
_entity.pdbx_description
1 polymer ?
#
loop_
_entity_poly.entity_id
_entity_poly.type
_entity_poly.pdbx_seq_one_letter_code
_entity_poly.pdbx_strand_id
1 'polypeptide(L)'
;MMRIQSWNKGGNVPMLMIFIVAIVLVIAALMSFATFNRNFDEKSLDVSRAIAKVQFGEEYMLKYAREIAFNVVNESKGGDLKVSFVEVAKGFDKQVSDPANNFFGKIRNNEFSFESVEGAYRLKVDGLYVRAISGTNQITRNFDLCMLFDSSGGYIPAGFNEATEKEYALKCGQKGL
;
A
#
# COMPACT_ATOMS: atom_id res chain seq x y z
N MET A 1 59.55 -21.54 -49.18
CA MET A 1 58.58 -22.53 -49.69
C MET A 1 57.57 -22.81 -48.59
N MET A 2 56.38 -22.21 -48.65
CA MET A 2 55.35 -22.34 -47.62
C MET A 2 54.30 -23.34 -48.15
N ARG A 3 54.22 -24.54 -47.55
CA ARG A 3 53.21 -25.54 -47.91
C ARG A 3 51.88 -25.13 -47.29
N ILE A 4 50.92 -24.79 -48.13
CA ILE A 4 49.51 -24.65 -47.75
C ILE A 4 49.02 -26.07 -47.44
N GLN A 5 48.77 -26.37 -46.16
CA GLN A 5 48.10 -27.61 -45.75
C GLN A 5 46.69 -27.60 -46.33
N SER A 6 46.37 -28.59 -47.15
CA SER A 6 45.03 -28.82 -47.65
C SER A 6 44.11 -29.20 -46.49
N TRP A 7 43.08 -28.39 -46.26
CA TRP A 7 42.02 -28.67 -45.29
C TRP A 7 41.34 -30.01 -45.60
N ASN A 8 41.27 -30.87 -44.58
CA ASN A 8 40.57 -32.15 -44.63
C ASN A 8 39.05 -31.89 -44.75
N LYS A 9 38.48 -32.09 -45.95
CA LYS A 9 37.11 -31.69 -46.30
C LYS A 9 36.01 -32.42 -45.52
N GLY A 10 36.31 -33.54 -44.86
CA GLY A 10 35.35 -34.31 -44.05
C GLY A 10 35.03 -33.72 -42.68
N GLY A 11 35.94 -32.91 -42.10
CA GLY A 11 35.76 -32.32 -40.76
C GLY A 11 34.94 -31.03 -40.74
N ASN A 12 34.71 -30.41 -41.90
CA ASN A 12 34.07 -29.09 -41.99
C ASN A 12 32.54 -29.15 -41.93
N VAL A 13 31.92 -30.26 -42.36
CA VAL A 13 30.45 -30.40 -42.36
C VAL A 13 29.88 -30.47 -40.92
N PRO A 14 30.44 -31.25 -39.98
CA PRO A 14 29.98 -31.27 -38.60
C PRO A 14 30.22 -29.94 -37.88
N MET A 15 31.36 -29.28 -38.14
CA MET A 15 31.68 -27.98 -37.53
C MET A 15 30.70 -26.89 -37.99
N LEU A 16 30.31 -26.90 -39.27
CA LEU A 16 29.31 -25.98 -39.80
C LEU A 16 27.91 -26.23 -39.23
N MET A 17 27.54 -27.50 -38.99
CA MET A 17 26.29 -27.83 -38.28
C MET A 17 26.29 -27.34 -36.83
N ILE A 18 27.37 -27.56 -36.09
CA ILE A 18 27.51 -27.08 -34.70
C ILE A 18 27.38 -25.55 -34.65
N PHE A 19 27.99 -24.86 -35.61
CA PHE A 19 27.91 -23.40 -35.71
C PHE A 19 26.47 -22.91 -35.96
N ILE A 20 25.73 -23.57 -36.86
CA ILE A 20 24.32 -23.24 -37.12
C ILE A 20 23.47 -23.47 -35.86
N VAL A 21 23.63 -24.61 -35.20
CA VAL A 21 22.89 -24.91 -33.96
C VAL A 21 23.20 -23.88 -32.87
N ALA A 22 24.46 -23.49 -32.72
CA ALA A 22 24.86 -22.45 -31.77
C ALA A 22 24.19 -21.11 -32.08
N ILE A 23 24.13 -20.69 -33.35
CA ILE A 23 23.43 -19.46 -33.75
C ILE A 23 21.94 -19.54 -33.43
N VAL A 24 21.28 -20.65 -33.74
CA VAL A 24 19.84 -20.83 -33.45
C VAL A 24 19.58 -20.73 -31.94
N LEU A 25 20.42 -21.34 -31.11
CA LEU A 25 20.30 -21.25 -29.66
C LEU A 25 20.51 -19.82 -29.14
N VAL A 26 21.48 -19.08 -29.69
CA VAL A 26 21.69 -17.67 -29.32
C VAL A 26 20.48 -16.82 -29.69
N ILE A 27 19.93 -16.99 -30.89
CA ILE A 27 18.73 -16.26 -31.33
C ILE A 27 17.53 -16.60 -30.44
N ALA A 28 17.32 -17.88 -30.12
CA ALA A 28 16.25 -18.31 -29.22
C ALA A 28 16.41 -17.74 -27.81
N ALA A 29 17.64 -17.72 -27.28
CA ALA A 29 17.95 -17.12 -25.99
C ALA A 29 17.67 -15.61 -26.00
N LEU A 30 18.12 -14.89 -27.04
CA LEU A 30 17.87 -13.45 -27.19
C LEU A 30 16.38 -13.13 -27.28
N MET A 31 15.61 -13.92 -28.05
CA MET A 31 14.15 -13.77 -28.10
C MET A 31 13.50 -14.03 -26.75
N SER A 32 13.92 -15.09 -26.05
CA SER A 32 13.42 -15.40 -24.70
C SER A 32 13.70 -14.26 -23.72
N PHE A 33 14.91 -13.69 -23.73
CA PHE A 33 15.25 -12.54 -22.89
C PHE A 33 14.48 -11.28 -23.28
N ALA A 34 14.30 -11.00 -24.58
CA ALA A 34 13.55 -9.84 -25.04
C ALA A 34 12.07 -9.90 -24.64
N THR A 35 11.44 -11.07 -24.80
CA THR A 35 10.04 -11.31 -24.37
C THR A 35 9.91 -11.28 -22.85
N PHE A 36 10.87 -11.87 -22.12
CA PHE A 36 10.88 -11.82 -20.66
C PHE A 36 11.00 -10.39 -20.14
N ASN A 37 11.90 -9.58 -20.70
CA ASN A 37 12.12 -8.19 -20.25
C ASN A 37 10.87 -7.33 -20.41
N ARG A 38 10.20 -7.39 -21.57
CA ARG A 38 8.95 -6.63 -21.80
C ARG A 38 7.83 -7.04 -20.84
N ASN A 39 7.61 -8.34 -20.67
CA ASN A 39 6.58 -8.85 -19.77
C ASN A 39 6.90 -8.57 -18.29
N PHE A 40 8.18 -8.53 -17.93
CA PHE A 40 8.62 -8.20 -16.58
C PHE A 40 8.43 -6.71 -16.27
N ASP A 41 8.81 -5.82 -17.19
CA ASP A 41 8.66 -4.38 -17.03
C ASP A 41 7.18 -3.97 -16.86
N GLU A 42 6.28 -4.49 -17.71
CA GLU A 42 4.85 -4.22 -17.61
C GLU A 42 4.25 -4.72 -16.29
N LYS A 43 4.57 -5.95 -15.88
CA LYS A 43 4.10 -6.51 -14.61
C LYS A 43 4.66 -5.76 -13.40
N SER A 44 5.92 -5.32 -13.46
CA SER A 44 6.56 -4.53 -12.41
C SER A 44 5.88 -3.18 -12.24
N LEU A 45 5.54 -2.50 -13.35
CA LEU A 45 4.78 -1.26 -13.32
C LEU A 45 3.38 -1.44 -12.73
N ASP A 46 2.68 -2.52 -13.08
CA ASP A 46 1.35 -2.80 -12.54
C ASP A 46 1.37 -3.08 -11.03
N VAL A 47 2.37 -3.81 -10.54
CA VAL A 47 2.56 -4.03 -9.10
C VAL A 47 2.90 -2.72 -8.40
N SER A 48 3.81 -1.92 -8.96
CA SER A 48 4.18 -0.61 -8.40
C SER A 48 2.98 0.33 -8.30
N ARG A 49 2.13 0.40 -9.33
CA ARG A 49 0.87 1.16 -9.30
C ARG A 49 -0.10 0.63 -8.25
N ALA A 50 -0.21 -0.69 -8.09
CA ALA A 50 -1.06 -1.28 -7.08
C ALA A 50 -0.57 -0.93 -5.65
N ILE A 51 0.74 -1.00 -5.40
CA ILE A 51 1.35 -0.57 -4.13
C ILE A 51 1.08 0.92 -3.87
N ALA A 52 1.31 1.77 -4.87
CA ALA A 52 1.05 3.21 -4.75
C ALA A 52 -0.42 3.52 -4.44
N LYS A 53 -1.37 2.80 -5.07
CA LYS A 53 -2.80 2.91 -4.77
C LYS A 53 -3.13 2.49 -3.33
N VAL A 54 -2.52 1.41 -2.85
CA VAL A 54 -2.70 0.95 -1.47
C VAL A 54 -2.21 1.99 -0.47
N GLN A 55 -0.99 2.51 -0.69
CA GLN A 55 -0.40 3.53 0.16
C GLN A 55 -1.23 4.82 0.15
N PHE A 56 -1.65 5.28 -1.03
CA PHE A 56 -2.52 6.44 -1.15
C PHE A 56 -3.83 6.24 -0.39
N GLY A 57 -4.44 5.05 -0.44
CA GLY A 57 -5.68 4.77 0.28
C GLY A 57 -5.54 4.83 1.80
N GLU A 58 -4.42 4.34 2.33
CA GLU A 58 -4.10 4.44 3.75
C GLU A 58 -3.89 5.90 4.16
N GLU A 59 -3.03 6.63 3.46
CA GLU A 59 -2.78 8.06 3.70
C GLU A 59 -4.05 8.91 3.61
N TYR A 60 -4.90 8.59 2.63
CA TYR A 60 -6.19 9.24 2.45
C TYR A 60 -7.10 9.02 3.67
N MET A 61 -7.26 7.78 4.13
CA MET A 61 -8.05 7.48 5.33
C MET A 61 -7.51 8.17 6.58
N LEU A 62 -6.19 8.19 6.76
CA LEU A 62 -5.55 8.88 7.89
C LEU A 62 -5.84 10.39 7.86
N LYS A 63 -5.78 11.01 6.68
CA LYS A 63 -6.07 12.44 6.51
C LYS A 63 -7.52 12.78 6.87
N TYR A 64 -8.48 12.02 6.36
CA TYR A 64 -9.89 12.24 6.63
C TYR A 64 -10.26 11.97 8.09
N ALA A 65 -9.70 10.90 8.69
CA ALA A 65 -9.88 10.63 10.12
C ALA A 65 -9.44 11.82 10.98
N ARG A 66 -8.31 12.47 10.64
CA ARG A 66 -7.84 13.68 11.34
C ARG A 66 -8.77 14.86 11.16
N GLU A 67 -9.21 15.12 9.94
CA GLU A 67 -10.07 16.26 9.63
C GLU A 67 -11.44 16.13 10.31
N ILE A 68 -12.03 14.93 10.29
CA ILE A 68 -13.28 14.62 10.98
C ILE A 68 -13.09 14.79 12.49
N ALA A 69 -12.05 14.19 13.08
CA ALA A 69 -11.79 14.29 14.51
C ALA A 69 -11.58 15.75 14.95
N PHE A 70 -10.83 16.53 14.18
CA PHE A 70 -10.61 17.96 14.46
C PHE A 70 -11.92 18.74 14.48
N ASN A 71 -12.80 18.52 13.50
CA ASN A 71 -14.11 19.18 13.46
C ASN A 71 -14.99 18.75 14.64
N VAL A 72 -15.03 17.46 14.96
CA VAL A 72 -15.82 16.95 16.09
C VAL A 72 -15.36 17.56 17.40
N VAL A 73 -14.05 17.59 17.68
CA VAL A 73 -13.53 18.14 18.95
C VAL A 73 -13.81 19.65 19.07
N ASN A 74 -13.74 20.39 17.98
CA ASN A 74 -13.97 21.84 18.00
C ASN A 74 -15.46 22.22 18.03
N GLU A 75 -16.32 21.47 17.34
CA GLU A 75 -17.75 21.76 17.21
C GLU A 75 -18.59 21.10 18.30
N SER A 76 -18.21 19.91 18.77
CA SER A 76 -18.95 19.16 19.80
C SER A 76 -18.38 19.40 21.18
N LYS A 77 -18.58 20.61 21.72
CA LYS A 77 -18.27 20.93 23.11
C LYS A 77 -19.30 20.30 24.06
N GLY A 78 -19.16 19.00 24.34
CA GLY A 78 -19.92 18.29 25.38
C GLY A 78 -21.04 17.36 24.90
N GLY A 79 -21.11 17.07 23.60
CA GLY A 79 -22.03 16.07 23.02
C GLY A 79 -21.44 14.65 22.96
N ASP A 80 -22.23 13.69 22.49
CA ASP A 80 -21.73 12.34 22.19
C ASP A 80 -20.77 12.39 20.99
N LEU A 81 -19.47 12.32 21.29
CA LEU A 81 -18.38 12.35 20.31
C LEU A 81 -18.57 11.34 19.19
N LYS A 82 -19.10 10.15 19.50
CA LYS A 82 -19.29 9.10 18.51
C LYS A 82 -20.37 9.48 17.51
N VAL A 83 -21.49 10.01 17.98
CA VAL A 83 -22.59 10.49 17.13
C VAL A 83 -22.11 11.64 16.25
N SER A 84 -21.44 12.63 16.83
CA SER A 84 -20.88 13.76 16.09
C SER A 84 -19.89 13.33 15.03
N PHE A 85 -19.04 12.33 15.33
CA PHE A 85 -18.09 11.78 14.36
C PHE A 85 -18.80 11.16 13.15
N VAL A 86 -19.87 10.40 13.38
CA VAL A 86 -20.69 9.84 12.30
C VAL A 86 -21.32 10.94 11.45
N GLU A 87 -21.83 12.01 12.08
CA GLU A 87 -22.46 13.12 11.37
C GLU A 87 -21.49 13.89 10.49
N VAL A 88 -20.33 14.25 11.04
CA VAL A 88 -19.28 14.93 10.28
C VAL A 88 -18.76 14.02 9.15
N ALA A 89 -18.56 12.73 9.43
CA ALA A 89 -18.09 11.76 8.42
C ALA A 89 -19.03 11.63 7.21
N LYS A 90 -20.36 11.76 7.39
CA LYS A 90 -21.33 11.74 6.28
C LYS A 90 -21.11 12.87 5.27
N GLY A 91 -20.56 14.00 5.69
CA GLY A 91 -20.19 15.11 4.80
C GLY A 91 -19.08 14.72 3.83
N PHE A 92 -18.16 13.87 4.28
CA PHE A 92 -16.99 13.42 3.53
C PHE A 92 -17.24 12.12 2.74
N ASP A 93 -18.15 11.25 3.20
CA ASP A 93 -18.49 9.96 2.58
C ASP A 93 -19.01 10.09 1.13
N LYS A 94 -19.64 11.21 0.79
CA LYS A 94 -20.30 11.41 -0.52
C LYS A 94 -19.35 11.43 -1.74
N GLN A 95 -18.04 11.44 -1.54
CA GLN A 95 -17.06 11.63 -2.60
C GLN A 95 -16.15 10.43 -2.85
N VAL A 96 -16.29 9.33 -2.10
CA VAL A 96 -15.23 8.30 -2.07
C VAL A 96 -15.68 6.95 -2.60
N SER A 97 -15.47 6.72 -3.90
CA SER A 97 -15.24 5.37 -4.41
C SER A 97 -13.87 4.87 -3.94
N ASP A 98 -13.75 3.56 -3.71
CA ASP A 98 -12.53 2.78 -3.38
C ASP A 98 -11.21 3.57 -3.56
N PRO A 99 -10.40 3.83 -2.50
CA PRO A 99 -10.02 2.87 -1.45
C PRO A 99 -10.58 3.08 -0.02
N ALA A 100 -11.30 4.17 0.28
CA ALA A 100 -11.70 4.48 1.67
C ALA A 100 -13.07 3.92 2.09
N ASN A 101 -13.75 3.17 1.21
CA ASN A 101 -15.12 2.70 1.43
C ASN A 101 -15.23 1.83 2.71
N ASN A 102 -14.20 1.03 3.02
CA ASN A 102 -14.19 0.22 4.23
C ASN A 102 -14.17 1.07 5.51
N PHE A 103 -13.42 2.17 5.54
CA PHE A 103 -13.42 3.10 6.67
C PHE A 103 -14.79 3.74 6.88
N PHE A 104 -15.35 4.39 5.86
CA PHE A 104 -16.67 5.02 5.99
C PHE A 104 -17.79 4.00 6.25
N GLY A 105 -17.68 2.78 5.73
CA GLY A 105 -18.54 1.66 6.08
C GLY A 105 -18.54 1.36 7.59
N LYS A 106 -17.35 1.23 8.18
CA LYS A 106 -17.20 1.01 9.63
C LYS A 106 -17.75 2.16 10.45
N ILE A 107 -17.51 3.41 10.04
CA ILE A 107 -18.07 4.58 10.72
C ILE A 107 -19.61 4.56 10.67
N ARG A 108 -20.22 4.31 9.50
CA ARG A 108 -21.68 4.22 9.36
C ARG A 108 -22.29 3.10 10.21
N ASN A 109 -21.59 1.98 10.34
CA ASN A 109 -22.02 0.83 11.14
C ASN A 109 -21.69 0.96 12.64
N ASN A 110 -21.13 2.10 13.08
CA ASN A 110 -20.66 2.30 14.46
C ASN A 110 -19.57 1.32 14.92
N GLU A 111 -18.82 0.73 13.98
CA GLU A 111 -17.70 -0.19 14.22
C GLU A 111 -16.39 0.57 14.51
N PHE A 112 -16.44 1.52 15.43
CA PHE A 112 -15.29 2.31 15.88
C PHE A 112 -15.52 2.82 17.31
N SER A 113 -14.44 3.28 17.94
CA SER A 113 -14.51 4.04 19.19
C SER A 113 -13.90 5.43 19.02
N PHE A 114 -14.58 6.44 19.55
CA PHE A 114 -14.06 7.79 19.69
C PHE A 114 -14.42 8.30 21.08
N GLU A 115 -13.41 8.45 21.94
CA GLU A 115 -13.61 8.67 23.37
C GLU A 115 -12.59 9.63 23.95
N SER A 116 -12.94 10.28 25.07
CA SER A 116 -11.99 11.11 25.81
C SER A 116 -11.19 10.27 26.80
N VAL A 117 -9.87 10.41 26.78
CA VAL A 117 -8.96 9.68 27.66
C VAL A 117 -7.96 10.66 28.26
N GLU A 118 -8.10 10.95 29.56
CA GLU A 118 -7.16 11.79 30.34
C GLU A 118 -6.92 13.20 29.77
N GLY A 119 -7.96 13.84 29.22
CA GLY A 119 -7.86 15.19 28.63
C GLY A 119 -7.45 15.21 27.15
N ALA A 120 -7.22 14.03 26.55
CA ALA A 120 -7.08 13.84 25.12
C ALA A 120 -8.30 13.11 24.54
N TYR A 121 -8.33 12.94 23.22
CA TYR A 121 -9.31 12.11 22.50
C TYR A 121 -8.62 10.99 21.76
N ARG A 122 -9.23 9.80 21.76
CA ARG A 122 -8.72 8.61 21.10
C ARG A 122 -9.73 8.12 20.06
N LEU A 123 -9.32 8.09 18.80
CA LEU A 123 -10.04 7.42 17.71
C LEU A 123 -9.42 6.05 17.47
N LYS A 124 -10.24 5.00 17.46
CA LYS A 124 -9.81 3.65 17.12
C LYS A 124 -10.80 3.00 16.15
N VAL A 125 -10.26 2.43 15.07
CA VAL A 125 -11.00 1.67 14.05
C VAL A 125 -10.21 0.42 13.71
N ASP A 126 -10.76 -0.74 14.03
CA ASP A 126 -10.10 -2.04 13.82
C ASP A 126 -10.53 -2.69 12.51
N GLY A 127 -9.62 -3.46 11.91
CA GLY A 127 -9.86 -4.27 10.71
C GLY A 127 -10.10 -3.41 9.47
N LEU A 128 -9.36 -2.32 9.31
CA LEU A 128 -9.35 -1.55 8.08
C LEU A 128 -8.58 -2.28 6.99
N TYR A 129 -9.01 -2.11 5.75
CA TYR A 129 -8.24 -2.60 4.61
C TYR A 129 -8.29 -1.65 3.42
N VAL A 130 -7.18 -1.59 2.68
CA VAL A 130 -7.14 -1.08 1.32
C VAL A 130 -6.88 -2.21 0.36
N ARG A 131 -7.64 -2.23 -0.73
CA ARG A 131 -7.46 -3.16 -1.82
C ARG A 131 -7.11 -2.39 -3.09
N ALA A 132 -6.08 -2.84 -3.80
CA ALA A 132 -5.81 -2.43 -5.16
C ALA A 132 -5.82 -3.65 -6.07
N ILE A 133 -6.53 -3.54 -7.20
CA ILE A 133 -6.60 -4.57 -8.23
C ILE A 133 -5.93 -4.00 -9.48
N SER A 134 -4.98 -4.74 -10.05
CA SER A 134 -4.33 -4.42 -11.32
C SER A 134 -4.19 -5.68 -12.17
N GLY A 135 -5.02 -5.81 -13.20
CA GLY A 135 -5.13 -7.02 -14.00
C GLY A 135 -5.57 -8.22 -13.16
N THR A 136 -4.74 -9.27 -13.11
CA THR A 136 -4.95 -10.47 -12.26
C THR A 136 -4.31 -10.35 -10.87
N ASN A 137 -3.57 -9.27 -10.59
CA ASN A 137 -2.94 -9.06 -9.31
C ASN A 137 -3.86 -8.29 -8.37
N GLN A 138 -3.97 -8.77 -7.14
CA GLN A 138 -4.69 -8.09 -6.06
C GLN A 138 -3.75 -7.93 -4.87
N ILE A 139 -3.57 -6.70 -4.42
CA ILE A 139 -2.87 -6.39 -3.18
C ILE A 139 -3.93 -5.93 -2.18
N THR A 140 -3.94 -6.55 -1.00
CA THR A 140 -4.78 -6.13 0.12
C THR A 140 -3.87 -5.87 1.32
N ARG A 141 -3.94 -4.66 1.87
CA ARG A 141 -3.25 -4.30 3.10
C ARG A 141 -4.29 -4.10 4.18
N ASN A 142 -4.19 -4.89 5.23
CA ASN A 142 -4.99 -4.74 6.43
C ASN A 142 -4.20 -3.93 7.46
N PHE A 143 -4.88 -3.07 8.19
CA PHE A 143 -4.29 -2.28 9.27
C PHE A 143 -5.38 -1.85 10.24
N ASP A 144 -4.98 -1.42 11.43
CA ASP A 144 -5.86 -0.79 12.41
C ASP A 144 -5.49 0.69 12.49
N LEU A 145 -6.50 1.54 12.62
CA LEU A 145 -6.29 2.96 12.85
C LEU A 145 -6.43 3.24 14.34
N CYS A 146 -5.40 3.78 14.95
CA CYS A 146 -5.49 4.38 16.27
C CYS A 146 -4.78 5.72 16.29
N MET A 147 -5.51 6.76 16.68
CA MET A 147 -5.03 8.14 16.67
C MET A 147 -5.38 8.83 17.97
N LEU A 148 -4.43 9.61 18.48
CA LEU A 148 -4.63 10.49 19.63
C LEU A 148 -4.72 11.95 19.16
N PHE A 149 -5.62 12.69 19.78
CA PHE A 149 -5.86 14.10 19.54
C PHE A 149 -5.83 14.86 20.86
N ASP A 150 -5.27 16.06 20.85
CA ASP A 150 -5.29 16.95 22.00
C ASP A 150 -6.68 17.57 22.24
N SER A 151 -6.82 18.38 23.29
CA SER A 151 -8.07 19.04 23.65
C SER A 151 -8.59 20.03 22.59
N SER A 152 -7.76 20.43 21.63
CA SER A 152 -8.11 21.30 20.49
C SER A 152 -8.36 20.53 19.18
N GLY A 153 -8.29 19.19 19.24
CA GLY A 153 -8.45 18.33 18.07
C GLY A 153 -7.18 18.19 17.24
N GLY A 154 -6.05 18.73 17.71
CA GLY A 154 -4.75 18.59 17.07
C GLY A 154 -4.26 17.15 17.14
N TYR A 155 -3.87 16.58 16.00
CA TYR A 155 -3.32 15.22 15.95
C TYR A 155 -1.95 15.14 16.63
N ILE A 156 -1.79 14.19 17.55
CA ILE A 156 -0.54 13.94 18.27
C ILE A 156 0.19 12.79 17.56
N PRO A 157 1.29 13.00 16.82
CA PRO A 157 1.98 11.90 16.15
C PRO A 157 2.61 10.93 17.14
N ALA A 158 2.54 9.62 16.85
CA ALA A 158 3.28 8.62 17.60
C ALA A 158 4.79 8.90 17.52
N GLY A 159 5.51 8.72 18.64
CA GLY A 159 6.95 8.94 18.71
C GLY A 159 7.38 10.41 18.73
N PHE A 160 6.46 11.37 18.95
CA PHE A 160 6.83 12.78 19.13
C PHE A 160 7.75 12.98 20.35
N ASN A 161 7.50 12.22 21.41
CA ASN A 161 8.37 12.07 22.57
C ASN A 161 8.10 10.73 23.28
N GLU A 162 8.96 10.36 24.22
CA GLU A 162 8.86 9.09 24.96
C GLU A 162 7.54 8.95 25.74
N ALA A 163 6.93 10.08 26.16
CA ALA A 163 5.64 10.08 26.85
C ALA A 163 4.50 9.71 25.90
N THR A 164 4.46 10.31 24.70
CA THR A 164 3.45 10.00 23.68
C THR A 164 3.58 8.56 23.20
N GLU A 165 4.78 8.02 23.08
CA GLU A 165 4.98 6.63 22.65
C GLU A 165 4.46 5.64 23.70
N LYS A 166 4.71 5.88 24.98
CA LYS A 166 4.10 5.12 26.09
C LYS A 166 2.58 5.27 26.10
N GLU A 167 2.08 6.47 25.81
CA GLU A 167 0.64 6.76 25.76
C GLU A 167 -0.04 6.04 24.59
N TYR A 168 0.58 5.99 23.42
CA TYR A 168 0.13 5.18 22.28
C TYR A 168 0.19 3.68 22.60
N ALA A 169 1.27 3.18 23.22
CA ALA A 169 1.34 1.77 23.60
C ALA A 169 0.23 1.39 24.60
N LEU A 170 -0.03 2.26 25.58
CA LEU A 170 -1.05 2.06 26.61
C LEU A 170 -2.48 2.20 26.05
N LYS A 171 -2.73 3.23 25.24
CA LYS A 171 -4.07 3.62 24.77
C LYS A 171 -4.43 2.99 23.44
N CYS A 172 -3.49 2.75 22.53
CA CYS A 172 -3.75 2.09 21.25
C CYS A 172 -3.47 0.58 21.30
N GLY A 173 -2.86 0.07 22.37
CA GLY A 173 -2.60 -1.36 22.52
C GLY A 173 -1.62 -1.90 21.47
N GLN A 174 -0.73 -1.05 20.95
CA GLN A 174 0.37 -1.52 20.12
C GLN A 174 1.29 -2.39 20.99
N LYS A 175 1.11 -3.71 20.89
CA LYS A 175 2.24 -4.62 21.06
C LYS A 175 3.23 -4.22 19.97
N GLY A 176 4.44 -3.84 20.39
CA GLY A 176 5.47 -3.32 19.50
C GLY A 176 5.57 -4.13 18.20
N LEU A 177 5.79 -3.39 17.10
CA LEU A 177 6.35 -3.96 15.88
C LEU A 177 7.63 -4.75 16.19
#